data_AF-A0A6L9HAA7-F1
#
_entry.id   AF-A0A6L9HAA7-F1
#
_cell.length_a   1.000
_cell.length_b   1.000
_cell.length_c   1.000
_cell.angle_alpha   90.00
_cell.angle_beta   90.00
_cell.angle_gamma   90.00
#
_symmetry.space_group_name_H-M   'P 1'
#
loop_
_entity.id
_entity.type
_entity.pdbx_description
1 polymer ?
#
loop_
_entity_poly.entity_id
_entity_poly.type
_entity_poly.pdbx_seq_one_letter_code
_entity_poly.pdbx_strand_id
1 'polypeptide(L)'
;MLKTVNRLAVCLGILAGAAAGILAGEEIRKREGRITGDYKKRFLMLNEWIAVKQRGGSVLEYLALNGYRRIALIGSGELAERFYEELLDGGYTVLWEKDSKRGTVNPDDVDAAVLADAEPDERLPVPAITLESAILGAWE
;
A
#
# COMPACT_ATOMS: atom_id res chain seq x y z
N MET A 1 -20.97 -49.74 30.65
CA MET A 1 -20.04 -48.61 30.89
C MET A 1 -19.17 -48.29 29.69
N LEU A 2 -18.47 -49.25 29.06
CA LEU A 2 -17.57 -48.98 27.92
C LEU A 2 -18.24 -48.32 26.69
N LYS A 3 -19.47 -48.73 26.35
CA LYS A 3 -20.23 -48.16 25.22
C LYS A 3 -20.68 -46.71 25.44
N THR A 4 -20.91 -46.32 26.69
CA THR A 4 -21.32 -44.96 27.06
C THR A 4 -20.15 -43.98 27.06
N VAL A 5 -18.97 -44.44 27.52
CA VAL A 5 -17.72 -43.65 27.46
C VAL A 5 -17.30 -43.38 26.02
N ASN A 6 -17.43 -44.36 25.12
CA ASN A 6 -17.09 -44.20 23.71
C ASN A 6 -18.02 -43.20 22.98
N ARG A 7 -19.32 -43.20 23.31
CA ARG A 7 -20.28 -42.21 22.77
C ARG A 7 -19.96 -40.79 23.22
N LEU A 8 -19.53 -40.61 24.47
CA LEU A 8 -19.17 -39.30 25.01
C LEU A 8 -17.90 -38.74 24.36
N ALA A 9 -16.90 -39.59 24.12
CA ALA A 9 -15.67 -39.22 23.44
C ALA A 9 -15.92 -38.77 21.98
N VAL A 10 -16.81 -39.46 21.27
CA VAL A 10 -17.22 -39.07 19.91
C VAL A 10 -17.92 -37.70 19.92
N CYS A 11 -18.85 -37.45 20.85
CA CYS A 11 -19.51 -36.15 20.96
C CYS A 11 -18.52 -35.01 21.27
N LEU A 12 -17.57 -35.23 22.18
CA LEU A 12 -16.53 -34.26 22.50
C LEU A 12 -15.61 -33.98 21.31
N GLY A 13 -15.24 -35.02 20.55
CA GLY A 13 -14.45 -34.86 19.33
C GLY A 13 -15.17 -34.05 18.25
N ILE A 14 -16.48 -34.28 18.06
CA ILE A 14 -17.31 -33.51 17.12
C ILE A 14 -17.39 -32.03 17.55
N LEU A 15 -17.64 -31.77 18.84
CA LEU A 15 -17.73 -30.40 19.36
C LEU A 15 -16.39 -29.64 19.25
N ALA A 16 -15.29 -30.30 19.60
CA ALA A 16 -13.95 -29.73 19.46
C ALA A 16 -13.60 -29.46 17.98
N GLY A 17 -13.93 -30.38 17.08
CA GLY A 17 -13.73 -30.21 15.64
C GLY A 17 -14.58 -29.07 15.05
N ALA A 18 -15.85 -28.95 15.47
CA ALA A 18 -16.72 -27.86 15.04
C ALA A 18 -16.21 -26.48 15.50
N ALA A 19 -15.77 -26.37 16.76
CA ALA A 19 -15.21 -25.13 17.28
C ALA A 19 -13.91 -24.72 16.55
N ALA A 20 -13.02 -25.67 16.30
CA ALA A 20 -11.80 -25.42 15.52
C ALA A 20 -12.11 -24.98 14.08
N GLY A 21 -13.11 -25.60 13.45
CA GLY A 21 -13.56 -25.24 12.09
C GLY A 21 -14.12 -23.82 12.00
N ILE A 22 -14.91 -23.37 12.99
CA ILE A 22 -15.45 -22.01 13.04
C ILE A 22 -14.33 -20.98 13.17
N LEU A 23 -13.39 -21.18 14.11
CA LEU A 23 -12.27 -20.26 14.33
C LEU A 23 -11.36 -20.15 13.09
N ALA A 24 -11.04 -21.30 12.47
CA ALA A 24 -10.26 -21.32 11.23
C ALA A 24 -11.00 -20.62 10.08
N GLY A 25 -12.31 -20.84 9.95
CA GLY A 25 -13.14 -20.19 8.93
C GLY A 25 -13.23 -18.67 9.09
N GLU A 26 -13.28 -18.16 10.33
CA GLU A 26 -13.26 -16.72 10.58
C GLU A 26 -11.94 -16.05 10.20
N GLU A 27 -10.81 -16.69 10.48
CA GLU A 27 -9.50 -16.17 10.09
C GLU A 27 -9.31 -16.15 8.57
N ILE A 28 -9.77 -17.19 7.87
CA ILE A 28 -9.77 -17.22 6.40
C ILE A 28 -10.64 -16.09 5.84
N ARG A 29 -11.88 -15.95 6.33
CA ARG A 29 -12.80 -14.90 5.88
C ARG A 29 -12.29 -13.49 6.16
N LYS A 30 -11.65 -13.26 7.31
CA LYS A 30 -10.99 -11.98 7.62
C LYS A 30 -9.85 -11.68 6.65
N ARG A 31 -9.02 -12.67 6.34
CA ARG A 31 -7.92 -12.52 5.37
C ARG A 31 -8.45 -12.22 3.97
N GLU A 32 -9.44 -12.98 3.50
CA GLU A 32 -10.08 -12.75 2.21
C GLU A 32 -10.70 -11.35 2.13
N GLY A 33 -11.40 -10.92 3.18
CA GLY A 33 -11.98 -9.58 3.28
C GLY A 33 -10.94 -8.46 3.23
N ARG A 34 -9.78 -8.65 3.86
CA ARG A 34 -8.66 -7.69 3.77
C ARG A 34 -8.08 -7.64 2.35
N ILE A 35 -7.83 -8.80 1.75
CA ILE A 35 -7.28 -8.89 0.39
C ILE A 35 -8.23 -8.21 -0.61
N THR A 36 -9.52 -8.53 -0.56
CA THR A 36 -10.53 -7.90 -1.45
C THR A 36 -10.67 -6.41 -1.18
N GLY A 37 -10.63 -5.98 0.08
CA GLY A 37 -10.61 -4.55 0.45
C GLY A 37 -9.41 -3.81 -0.15
N ASP A 38 -8.21 -4.37 -0.04
CA ASP A 38 -6.98 -3.77 -0.56
C ASP A 38 -7.00 -3.68 -2.10
N TYR A 39 -7.45 -4.72 -2.80
CA TYR A 39 -7.61 -4.67 -4.25
C TYR A 39 -8.65 -3.63 -4.67
N LYS A 40 -9.78 -3.57 -3.97
CA LYS A 40 -10.81 -2.56 -4.23
C LYS A 40 -10.27 -1.15 -4.07
N LYS A 41 -9.50 -0.88 -2.99
CA LYS A 41 -8.87 0.43 -2.77
C LYS A 41 -7.92 0.78 -3.93
N ARG A 42 -7.02 -0.13 -4.31
CA ARG A 42 -6.08 0.08 -5.43
C ARG A 42 -6.79 0.33 -6.76
N PHE A 43 -7.85 -0.43 -7.03
CA PHE A 43 -8.65 -0.25 -8.24
C PHE A 43 -9.36 1.11 -8.29
N LEU A 44 -9.94 1.56 -7.18
CA LEU A 44 -10.56 2.89 -7.10
C LEU A 44 -9.52 4.00 -7.30
N MET A 45 -8.35 3.90 -6.66
CA MET A 45 -7.27 4.88 -6.88
C MET A 45 -6.82 4.93 -8.34
N LEU A 46 -6.66 3.78 -8.99
CA LEU A 46 -6.33 3.74 -10.42
C LEU A 46 -7.40 4.42 -11.28
N ASN A 47 -8.68 4.17 -10.99
CA ASN A 47 -9.77 4.80 -11.73
C ASN A 47 -9.76 6.33 -11.57
N GLU A 48 -9.54 6.83 -10.35
CA GLU A 48 -9.42 8.27 -10.11
C GLU A 48 -8.22 8.87 -10.84
N TRP A 49 -7.07 8.18 -10.83
CA TRP A 49 -5.88 8.62 -11.56
C TRP A 49 -6.12 8.73 -13.07
N ILE A 50 -6.79 7.73 -13.66
CA ILE A 50 -7.19 7.75 -15.06
C ILE A 50 -8.19 8.87 -15.33
N ALA A 51 -9.15 9.09 -14.42
CA ALA A 51 -10.16 10.13 -14.57
C ALA A 51 -9.55 11.54 -14.57
N VAL A 52 -8.55 11.82 -13.71
CA VAL A 52 -7.78 13.07 -13.73
C VAL A 52 -7.16 13.28 -15.11
N LYS A 53 -6.44 12.28 -15.63
CA LYS A 53 -5.78 12.34 -16.95
C LYS A 53 -6.77 12.57 -18.09
N GLN A 54 -7.91 11.88 -18.08
CA GLN A 54 -8.94 12.00 -19.13
C GLN A 54 -9.60 13.37 -19.17
N ARG A 55 -9.63 14.09 -18.05
CA ARG A 55 -10.16 15.46 -17.98
C ARG A 55 -9.12 16.53 -18.36
N GLY A 56 -7.92 16.11 -18.77
CA GLY A 56 -6.82 17.00 -19.09
C GLY A 56 -6.00 17.46 -17.87
N GLY A 57 -6.31 16.95 -16.67
CA GLY A 57 -5.53 17.21 -15.46
C GLY A 57 -4.27 16.36 -15.43
N SER A 58 -3.29 16.78 -14.61
CA SER A 58 -2.02 16.08 -14.44
C SER A 58 -1.53 16.16 -13.01
N VAL A 59 -1.20 15.00 -12.44
CA VAL A 59 -0.55 14.94 -11.13
C VAL A 59 0.82 15.60 -11.17
N LEU A 60 1.55 15.47 -12.28
CA LEU A 60 2.84 16.14 -12.47
C LEU A 60 2.69 17.67 -12.53
N GLU A 61 1.60 18.18 -13.09
CA GLU A 61 1.34 19.62 -13.15
C GLU A 61 0.99 20.16 -11.77
N TYR A 62 0.11 19.47 -11.03
CA TYR A 62 -0.16 19.78 -9.62
C TYR A 62 1.13 19.84 -8.81
N LEU A 63 1.98 18.82 -8.95
CA LEU A 63 3.25 18.76 -8.24
C LEU A 63 4.16 19.94 -8.61
N ALA A 64 4.25 20.27 -9.90
CA ALA A 64 5.08 21.36 -10.39
C ALA A 64 4.61 22.73 -9.91
N LEU A 65 3.30 22.97 -9.92
CA LEU A 65 2.66 24.21 -9.44
C LEU A 65 2.90 24.43 -7.95
N ASN A 66 2.97 23.35 -7.17
CA ASN A 66 3.26 23.38 -5.74
C ASN A 66 4.76 23.36 -5.42
N GLY A 67 5.63 23.49 -6.43
CA GLY A 67 7.08 23.58 -6.23
C GLY A 67 7.75 22.25 -5.82
N TYR A 68 7.03 21.12 -5.95
CA TYR A 68 7.63 19.82 -5.74
C TYR A 68 8.56 19.49 -6.92
N ARG A 69 9.80 19.09 -6.61
CA ARG A 69 10.84 18.69 -7.59
C ARG A 69 11.65 17.51 -7.10
N ARG A 70 11.87 17.44 -5.78
CA ARG A 70 12.40 16.28 -5.06
C ARG A 70 11.32 15.75 -4.12
N ILE A 71 11.03 14.45 -4.17
CA ILE A 71 9.93 13.83 -3.44
C ILE A 71 10.32 12.47 -2.89
N ALA A 72 9.83 12.16 -1.70
CA ALA A 72 9.84 10.79 -1.19
C ALA A 72 8.52 10.11 -1.57
N LEU A 73 8.57 9.06 -2.38
CA LEU A 73 7.39 8.28 -2.73
C LEU A 73 7.14 7.21 -1.67
N ILE A 74 5.97 7.27 -1.03
CA ILE A 74 5.51 6.25 -0.09
C ILE A 74 4.50 5.34 -0.77
N GLY A 75 4.87 4.08 -1.00
CA GLY A 75 3.93 3.09 -1.52
C GLY A 75 4.62 1.86 -2.10
N SER A 76 3.92 0.73 -2.01
CA SER A 76 4.39 -0.56 -2.50
C SER A 76 3.46 -1.12 -3.58
N GLY A 77 4.01 -1.88 -4.53
CA GLY A 77 3.26 -2.61 -5.56
C GLY A 77 3.02 -1.82 -6.84
N GLU A 78 2.36 -2.47 -7.80
CA GLU A 78 2.24 -2.03 -9.21
C GLU A 78 1.79 -0.58 -9.41
N LEU A 79 0.83 -0.10 -8.58
CA LEU A 79 0.30 1.25 -8.73
C LEU A 79 1.31 2.32 -8.29
N ALA A 80 2.13 2.01 -7.26
CA ALA A 80 3.22 2.87 -6.84
C ALA A 80 4.37 2.83 -7.85
N GLU A 81 4.67 1.66 -8.42
CA GLU A 81 5.67 1.50 -9.50
C GLU A 81 5.33 2.34 -10.73
N ARG A 82 4.09 2.28 -11.20
CA ARG A 82 3.64 3.11 -12.33
C ARG A 82 3.70 4.60 -12.02
N PHE A 83 3.38 5.00 -10.79
CA PHE A 83 3.46 6.41 -10.41
C PHE A 83 4.92 6.87 -10.32
N TYR A 84 5.81 6.03 -9.79
CA TYR A 84 7.25 6.27 -9.81
C TYR A 84 7.77 6.50 -11.24
N GLU A 85 7.39 5.63 -12.18
CA GLU A 85 7.76 5.79 -13.60
C GLU A 85 7.27 7.13 -14.17
N GLU A 86 6.02 7.50 -13.92
CA GLU A 86 5.48 8.79 -14.37
C GLU A 86 6.22 10.01 -13.75
N LEU A 87 6.63 9.91 -12.49
CA LEU A 87 7.43 10.95 -11.83
C LEU A 87 8.82 11.07 -12.48
N LEU A 88 9.47 9.96 -12.80
CA LEU A 88 10.77 9.97 -13.50
C LEU A 88 10.66 10.55 -14.91
N ASP A 89 9.64 10.14 -15.66
CA ASP A 89 9.34 10.69 -17.00
C ASP A 89 9.05 12.20 -16.93
N GLY A 90 8.48 12.66 -15.79
CA GLY A 90 8.25 14.06 -15.47
C GLY A 90 9.49 14.85 -15.04
N GLY A 91 10.65 14.21 -14.91
CA GLY A 91 11.92 14.83 -14.50
C GLY A 91 12.05 15.11 -13.00
N TYR A 92 11.32 14.37 -12.16
CA TYR A 92 11.40 14.48 -10.70
C TYR A 92 12.55 13.63 -10.14
N THR A 93 13.20 14.11 -9.07
CA THR A 93 14.10 13.29 -8.26
C THR A 93 13.27 12.56 -7.19
N VAL A 94 13.25 11.23 -7.23
CA VAL A 94 12.37 10.43 -6.38
C VAL A 94 13.17 9.51 -5.46
N LEU A 95 12.99 9.68 -4.15
CA LEU A 95 13.41 8.71 -3.14
C LEU A 95 12.26 7.73 -2.93
N TRP A 96 12.39 6.47 -3.35
CA TRP A 96 11.28 5.51 -3.26
C TRP A 96 11.54 4.44 -2.20
N GLU A 97 10.64 4.34 -1.22
CA GLU A 97 10.66 3.25 -0.24
C GLU A 97 9.59 2.21 -0.61
N LYS A 98 10.04 1.02 -1.02
CA LYS A 98 9.18 -0.06 -1.53
C LYS A 98 8.46 -0.85 -0.43
N ASP A 99 8.89 -0.74 0.84
CA ASP A 99 8.36 -1.55 1.95
C ASP A 99 8.09 -0.73 3.23
N SER A 100 7.31 0.34 3.12
CA SER A 100 6.89 1.09 4.29
C SER A 100 5.70 0.41 4.99
N LYS A 101 5.98 -0.52 5.92
CA LYS A 101 4.97 -1.02 6.89
C LYS A 101 4.54 0.06 7.90
N ARG A 102 5.19 1.22 7.88
CA ARG A 102 4.92 2.39 8.72
C ARG A 102 4.73 3.60 7.80
N GLY A 103 3.72 4.42 8.03
CA GLY A 103 3.46 5.64 7.27
C GLY A 103 4.48 6.76 7.44
N THR A 104 5.77 6.43 7.57
CA THR A 104 6.90 7.36 7.65
C THR A 104 8.08 6.69 6.97
N VAL A 105 8.57 7.29 5.88
CA VAL A 105 9.82 6.88 5.25
C VAL A 105 10.97 7.33 6.13
N ASN A 106 11.74 6.38 6.66
CA ASN A 106 12.96 6.70 7.37
C ASN A 106 14.04 6.97 6.31
N PRO A 107 14.79 8.08 6.37
CA PRO A 107 15.91 8.31 5.45
C PRO A 107 16.92 7.16 5.40
N ASP A 108 16.99 6.33 6.45
CA ASP A 108 17.87 5.17 6.52
C ASP A 108 17.33 3.92 5.79
N ASP A 109 16.05 3.89 5.43
CA ASP A 109 15.38 2.78 4.73
C ASP A 109 15.33 2.98 3.20
N VAL A 110 15.94 4.06 2.72
CA VAL A 110 16.11 4.37 1.29
C VAL A 110 17.27 3.53 0.74
N ASP A 111 17.10 2.99 -0.48
CA ASP A 111 18.15 2.22 -1.16
C ASP A 111 19.48 2.98 -1.18
N ALA A 112 20.54 2.35 -0.69
CA ALA A 112 21.85 2.95 -0.54
C ALA A 112 22.42 3.45 -1.87
N ALA A 113 22.01 2.87 -3.00
CA ALA A 113 22.39 3.37 -4.33
C ALA A 113 21.78 4.74 -4.65
N VAL A 114 20.56 5.00 -4.18
CA VAL A 114 19.85 6.27 -4.37
C VAL A 114 20.40 7.35 -3.42
N LEU A 115 20.82 6.95 -2.22
CA LEU A 115 21.47 7.85 -1.25
C LEU A 115 22.94 8.15 -1.57
N ALA A 116 23.62 7.29 -2.31
CA ALA A 116 25.05 7.43 -2.63
C ALA A 116 25.32 8.56 -3.64
N ASP A 117 24.36 8.84 -4.51
CA ASP A 117 24.44 9.91 -5.51
C ASP A 117 23.82 11.24 -5.02
N ALA A 118 23.27 11.27 -3.80
CA ALA A 118 22.59 12.43 -3.23
C ALA A 118 23.55 13.25 -2.34
N GLU A 119 23.58 14.58 -2.54
CA GLU A 119 24.41 15.49 -1.75
C GLU A 119 23.92 15.57 -0.27
N PRO A 120 24.77 15.93 0.71
CA PRO A 120 24.39 15.95 2.13
C PRO A 120 23.24 16.91 2.49
N ASP A 121 22.94 17.91 1.65
CA ASP A 121 21.80 18.82 1.77
C ASP A 121 20.49 18.24 1.17
N GLU A 122 20.57 17.15 0.41
CA GLU A 122 19.44 16.36 -0.09
C GLU A 122 18.91 15.35 0.94
N ARG A 123 19.59 15.24 2.09
CA ARG A 123 19.11 14.56 3.32
C ARG A 123 18.16 15.42 4.18
N LEU A 124 17.87 16.65 3.76
CA LEU A 124 16.83 17.49 4.36
C LEU A 124 15.43 16.85 4.18
N PRO A 125 14.43 17.17 5.03
CA PRO A 125 13.10 16.59 4.88
C PRO A 125 12.50 16.97 3.52
N VAL A 126 12.50 16.02 2.59
CA VAL A 126 11.75 16.12 1.34
C VAL A 126 10.27 15.84 1.64
N PRO A 127 9.34 16.50 0.93
CA PRO A 127 7.92 16.21 1.10
C PRO A 127 7.65 14.76 0.68
N ALA A 128 7.13 14.00 1.63
CA ALA A 128 6.63 12.66 1.38
C ALA A 128 5.27 12.73 0.70
N ILE A 129 5.11 12.03 -0.41
CA ILE A 129 3.88 12.00 -1.18
C ILE A 129 3.43 10.58 -1.46
N THR A 130 2.11 10.37 -1.39
CA THR A 130 1.44 9.16 -1.87
C THR A 130 0.73 9.48 -3.18
N LEU A 131 0.49 8.46 -4.01
CA LEU A 131 -0.33 8.64 -5.20
C LEU A 131 -1.75 9.17 -4.85
N GLU A 132 -2.33 8.69 -3.74
CA GLU A 132 -3.66 9.13 -3.28
C GLU A 132 -3.72 10.64 -3.03
N SER A 133 -2.76 11.17 -2.26
CA SER A 133 -2.66 12.62 -1.99
C SER A 133 -2.40 13.43 -3.27
N ALA A 134 -1.60 12.90 -4.18
CA ALA A 134 -1.25 13.58 -5.42
C ALA A 134 -2.45 13.65 -6.39
N ILE A 135 -3.26 12.59 -6.46
CA ILE A 135 -4.52 12.58 -7.21
C ILE A 135 -5.51 13.56 -6.62
N LEU A 136 -5.67 13.59 -5.29
CA LEU A 136 -6.57 14.53 -4.61
C LEU A 136 -6.20 15.98 -4.90
N GLY A 137 -4.91 16.32 -4.84
CA GLY A 137 -4.45 17.66 -5.19
C GLY A 137 -4.65 18.02 -6.66
N ALA A 138 -4.58 17.05 -7.57
CA ALA A 138 -4.82 17.26 -9.00
C ALA A 138 -6.33 17.43 -9.35
N TRP A 139 -7.23 17.24 -8.39
CA TRP A 139 -8.65 17.56 -8.53
C TRP A 139 -8.99 19.02 -8.18
N GLU A 140 -8.10 19.72 -7.46
CA GLU A 140 -8.28 21.11 -7.00
C GLU A 140 -7.76 22.11 -8.05
#